data_AF-W2T8Q0-F1
#
_entry.id   AF-W2T8Q0-F1
#
_cell.length_a   1.000
_cell.length_b   1.000
_cell.length_c   1.000
_cell.angle_alpha   90.00
_cell.angle_beta   90.00
_cell.angle_gamma   90.00
#
_symmetry.space_group_name_H-M   'P 1'
#
loop_
_entity.id
_entity.type
_entity.pdbx_description
1 polymer ?
#
loop_
_entity_poly.entity_id
_entity_poly.type
_entity_poly.pdbx_seq_one_letter_code
_entity_poly.pdbx_strand_id
1 'polypeptide(L)'
;FVQYKDLELWKKHGVEHPLIQHAAAIAKTTSSVTEYRWSGPDEAAILSESAVDLLRSSCFVVRIFVTVPNSLFGKRDYINLTYPAKRAHYMCSALIVLRRSLKDVQVSFVQGSGGDEIFPNLRVFDNTSSGNILIHFGAAESALAKTSRFAPNISNLRASTICPDITVNGKSTYQIIS
;
A
#
# COMPACT_ATOMS: atom_id res chain seq x y z
N PHE A 1 -16.34 -6.79 12.69
CA PHE A 1 -14.98 -6.20 12.66
C PHE A 1 -14.36 -6.48 11.31
N VAL A 2 -13.59 -5.54 10.74
CA VAL A 2 -12.89 -5.74 9.45
C VAL A 2 -11.53 -6.34 9.74
N GLN A 3 -11.19 -7.51 9.19
CA GLN A 3 -9.85 -8.07 9.31
C GLN A 3 -9.00 -7.63 8.12
N TYR A 4 -7.70 -7.40 8.34
CA TYR A 4 -6.77 -7.06 7.26
C TYR A 4 -6.64 -8.15 6.19
N LYS A 5 -7.00 -9.39 6.50
CA LYS A 5 -6.99 -10.51 5.55
C LYS A 5 -8.21 -10.52 4.63
N ASP A 6 -9.29 -9.84 4.99
CA ASP A 6 -10.56 -9.87 4.27
C ASP A 6 -10.61 -8.77 3.20
N LEU A 7 -9.87 -8.96 2.11
CA LEU A 7 -9.74 -7.96 1.04
C LEU A 7 -11.06 -7.69 0.29
N GLU A 8 -11.88 -8.72 0.17
CA GLU A 8 -13.18 -8.69 -0.52
C GLU A 8 -14.22 -7.79 0.17
N LEU A 9 -14.03 -7.48 1.45
CA LEU A 9 -14.96 -6.68 2.23
C LEU A 9 -15.14 -5.26 1.65
N TRP A 10 -14.16 -4.75 0.91
CA TRP A 10 -14.24 -3.43 0.29
C TRP A 10 -15.25 -3.34 -0.86
N LYS A 11 -15.60 -4.46 -1.50
CA LYS A 11 -16.57 -4.48 -2.61
C LYS A 11 -17.94 -3.96 -2.20
N LYS A 12 -18.37 -4.21 -0.95
CA LYS A 12 -19.62 -3.68 -0.40
C LYS A 12 -19.66 -2.14 -0.32
N HIS A 13 -18.50 -1.49 -0.45
CA HIS A 13 -18.32 -0.05 -0.50
C HIS A 13 -17.99 0.48 -1.90
N GLY A 14 -18.12 -0.35 -2.94
CA GLY A 14 -17.78 0.02 -4.32
C GLY A 14 -16.27 0.24 -4.54
N VAL A 15 -15.43 -0.44 -3.74
CA VAL A 15 -13.98 -0.36 -3.82
C VAL A 15 -13.41 -1.75 -4.03
N GLU A 16 -12.59 -1.91 -5.06
CA GLU A 16 -11.74 -3.09 -5.22
C GLU A 16 -10.43 -2.85 -4.49
N HIS A 17 -10.04 -3.81 -3.64
CA HIS A 17 -8.76 -3.72 -2.94
C HIS A 17 -7.61 -3.91 -3.94
N PRO A 18 -6.58 -3.05 -3.98
CA PRO A 18 -5.60 -3.04 -5.07
C PRO A 18 -4.64 -4.24 -5.06
N LEU A 19 -4.67 -5.05 -4.00
CA LEU A 19 -3.90 -6.29 -3.86
C LEU A 19 -4.79 -7.55 -3.90
N ILE A 20 -5.99 -7.46 -4.49
CA ILE A 20 -6.94 -8.57 -4.51
C ILE A 20 -6.37 -9.83 -5.19
N GLN A 21 -5.56 -9.65 -6.23
CA GLN A 21 -4.81 -10.69 -6.92
C GLN A 21 -3.81 -11.43 -6.01
N HIS A 22 -3.43 -10.84 -4.87
CA HIS A 22 -2.55 -11.42 -3.87
C HIS A 22 -3.29 -11.96 -2.64
N ALA A 23 -4.62 -12.10 -2.68
CA ALA A 23 -5.43 -12.53 -1.55
C ALA A 23 -4.94 -13.85 -0.91
N ALA A 24 -4.55 -14.84 -1.73
CA ALA A 24 -4.06 -16.12 -1.23
C ALA A 24 -2.76 -16.00 -0.42
N ALA A 25 -1.84 -15.12 -0.84
CA ALA A 25 -0.61 -14.84 -0.10
C ALA A 25 -0.92 -14.06 1.19
N ILE A 26 -1.80 -13.05 1.09
CA ILE A 26 -2.21 -12.21 2.22
C ILE A 26 -2.93 -13.02 3.31
N ALA A 27 -3.74 -14.02 2.94
CA ALA A 27 -4.42 -14.90 3.89
C ALA A 27 -3.42 -15.67 4.82
N LYS A 28 -2.22 -15.97 4.32
CA LYS A 28 -1.16 -16.68 5.05
C LYS A 28 -0.32 -15.78 5.95
N THR A 29 -0.53 -14.47 5.92
CA THR A 29 0.24 -13.52 6.72
C THR A 29 -0.04 -13.65 8.20
N THR A 30 0.89 -13.14 9.02
CA THR A 30 0.71 -13.07 10.46
C THR A 30 1.03 -11.65 10.92
N SER A 31 0.19 -11.12 11.79
CA SER A 31 0.39 -9.82 12.42
C SER A 31 -0.13 -9.89 13.85
N SER A 32 0.48 -9.14 14.75
CA SER A 32 -0.06 -8.92 16.09
C SER A 32 -1.28 -7.98 16.09
N VAL A 33 -1.49 -7.24 15.00
CA VAL A 33 -2.64 -6.35 14.81
C VAL A 33 -3.45 -6.89 13.64
N THR A 34 -4.51 -7.62 13.91
CA THR A 34 -5.29 -8.36 12.89
C THR A 34 -6.49 -7.57 12.37
N GLU A 35 -7.06 -6.72 13.22
CA GLU A 35 -8.22 -5.89 12.89
C GLU A 35 -7.83 -4.56 12.26
N TYR A 36 -8.52 -4.22 11.18
CA TYR A 36 -8.48 -2.89 10.61
C TYR A 36 -9.44 -1.94 11.34
N ARG A 37 -8.93 -0.75 11.66
CA ARG A 37 -9.72 0.39 12.14
C ARG A 37 -9.18 1.66 11.51
N TRP A 38 -10.08 2.54 11.10
CA TRP A 38 -9.69 3.86 10.62
C TRP A 38 -9.18 4.71 11.78
N SER A 39 -8.08 5.42 11.54
CA SER A 39 -7.55 6.50 12.36
C SER A 39 -7.12 7.62 11.40
N GLY A 40 -7.19 8.87 11.84
CA GLY A 40 -6.61 9.98 11.05
C GLY A 40 -5.10 9.78 10.86
N PRO A 41 -4.50 10.32 9.78
CA PRO A 41 -3.07 10.15 9.51
C PRO A 41 -2.23 10.85 10.57
N ASP A 42 -1.02 10.34 10.81
CA ASP A 42 -0.06 10.99 11.70
C ASP A 42 0.46 12.31 11.07
N GLU A 43 0.61 12.32 9.74
CA GLU A 43 1.06 13.48 8.97
C GLU A 43 0.58 13.40 7.52
N ALA A 44 0.38 14.56 6.88
CA ALA A 44 0.23 14.68 5.43
C ALA A 44 1.07 15.86 4.92
N ALA A 45 2.04 15.59 4.06
CA ALA A 45 3.00 16.58 3.56
C ALA A 45 2.99 16.63 2.02
N ILE A 46 3.19 17.82 1.46
CA ILE A 46 3.42 17.99 0.02
C ILE A 46 4.91 17.72 -0.25
N LEU A 47 5.21 16.95 -1.29
CA LEU A 47 6.55 16.55 -1.69
C LEU A 47 6.96 17.12 -3.05
N SER A 48 8.27 17.01 -3.33
CA SER A 48 8.89 17.24 -4.65
C SER A 48 8.76 18.68 -5.14
N GLU A 49 8.81 18.90 -6.47
CA GLU A 49 8.71 20.22 -7.12
C GLU A 49 7.45 21.01 -6.71
N SER A 50 6.40 20.31 -6.28
CA SER A 50 5.16 20.90 -5.77
C SER A 50 5.33 21.59 -4.42
N ALA A 51 6.36 21.24 -3.65
CA ALA A 51 6.64 21.86 -2.36
C ALA A 51 7.51 23.13 -2.48
N VAL A 52 8.04 23.43 -3.68
CA VAL A 52 9.00 24.52 -3.92
C VAL A 52 8.55 25.44 -5.06
N ASP A 53 7.26 25.46 -5.40
CA ASP A 53 6.65 26.29 -6.46
C ASP A 53 7.33 26.17 -7.84
N LEU A 54 7.94 25.01 -8.12
CA LEU A 54 8.61 24.74 -9.40
C LEU A 54 7.69 24.09 -10.44
N LEU A 55 6.39 24.06 -10.20
CA LEU A 55 5.39 23.56 -11.15
C LEU A 55 5.30 24.51 -12.36
N ARG A 56 6.16 24.30 -13.36
CA ARG A 56 6.27 25.15 -14.56
C ARG A 56 5.61 24.55 -15.81
N SER A 57 5.00 23.38 -15.69
CA SER A 57 4.46 22.63 -16.82
C SER A 57 2.97 22.88 -17.00
N SER A 58 2.53 22.91 -18.27
CA SER A 58 1.12 22.88 -18.62
C SER A 58 0.43 21.61 -18.13
N CYS A 59 1.17 20.53 -17.84
CA CYS A 59 0.70 19.31 -17.18
C CYS A 59 1.58 19.01 -15.97
N PHE A 60 1.00 18.94 -14.77
CA PHE A 60 1.76 18.80 -13.52
C PHE A 60 1.22 17.70 -12.61
N VAL A 61 2.09 17.19 -11.74
CA VAL A 61 1.70 16.21 -10.71
C VAL A 61 2.04 16.79 -9.34
N VAL A 62 1.01 17.04 -8.53
CA VAL A 62 1.19 17.36 -7.11
C VAL A 62 1.39 16.08 -6.34
N ARG A 63 2.50 15.95 -5.61
CA ARG A 63 2.76 14.76 -4.80
C ARG A 63 2.46 15.04 -3.34
N ILE A 64 1.59 14.23 -2.75
CA ILE A 64 1.28 14.27 -1.32
C ILE A 64 1.77 12.96 -0.71
N PHE A 65 2.41 13.01 0.45
CA PHE A 65 2.76 11.84 1.24
C PHE A 65 2.00 11.84 2.54
N VAL A 66 1.30 10.74 2.81
CA VAL A 66 0.49 10.52 4.00
C VAL A 66 1.17 9.47 4.87
N THR A 67 1.52 9.87 6.09
CA THR A 67 2.06 8.96 7.11
C THR A 67 0.89 8.26 7.80
N VAL A 68 0.80 6.94 7.58
CA VAL A 68 -0.22 6.06 8.15
C VAL A 68 0.10 5.82 9.62
N PRO A 69 -0.90 5.87 10.53
CA PRO A 69 -0.66 5.74 11.96
C PRO A 69 0.08 4.46 12.35
N ASN A 70 1.14 4.63 13.14
CA ASN A 70 2.00 3.50 13.54
C ASN A 70 1.25 2.43 14.35
N SER A 71 0.17 2.81 15.02
CA SER A 71 -0.71 1.91 15.79
C SER A 71 -1.39 0.83 14.94
N LEU A 72 -1.45 1.02 13.62
CA LEU A 72 -2.03 0.06 12.69
C LEU A 72 -1.06 -1.08 12.31
N PHE A 73 0.23 -0.92 12.64
CA PHE A 73 1.28 -1.85 12.26
C PHE A 73 1.84 -2.61 13.47
N GLY A 74 2.06 -3.91 13.27
CA GLY A 74 2.86 -4.74 14.15
C GLY A 74 4.34 -4.71 13.75
N LYS A 75 5.21 -5.00 14.71
CA LYS A 75 6.69 -5.01 14.56
C LYS A 75 7.24 -5.97 13.49
N ARG A 76 6.40 -6.82 12.88
CA ARG A 76 6.81 -7.80 11.86
C ARG A 76 6.03 -7.66 10.56
N ASP A 77 5.24 -6.60 10.42
CA ASP A 77 4.39 -6.41 9.24
C ASP A 77 5.21 -6.11 7.98
N TYR A 78 6.50 -5.81 8.09
CA TYR A 78 7.41 -5.75 6.94
C TYR A 78 7.59 -7.10 6.22
N ILE A 79 7.11 -8.22 6.80
CA ILE A 79 7.22 -9.56 6.26
C ILE A 79 5.96 -9.92 5.45
N ASN A 80 6.14 -10.69 4.37
CA ASN A 80 5.06 -11.42 3.69
C ASN A 80 3.89 -10.56 3.19
N LEU A 81 4.14 -9.40 2.58
CA LEU A 81 3.07 -8.50 2.07
C LEU A 81 2.09 -7.98 3.15
N THR A 82 2.37 -8.19 4.45
CA THR A 82 1.48 -7.75 5.53
C THR A 82 1.35 -6.22 5.53
N TYR A 83 2.48 -5.49 5.48
CA TYR A 83 2.50 -4.03 5.42
C TYR A 83 1.81 -3.50 4.15
N PRO A 84 2.14 -3.96 2.93
CA PRO A 84 1.39 -3.61 1.72
C PRO A 84 -0.12 -3.78 1.85
N ALA A 85 -0.58 -4.92 2.38
CA ALA A 85 -2.00 -5.18 2.60
C ALA A 85 -2.63 -4.19 3.57
N LYS A 86 -2.00 -3.96 4.72
CA LYS A 86 -2.51 -3.01 5.72
C LYS A 86 -2.56 -1.58 5.23
N ARG A 87 -1.51 -1.16 4.54
CA ARG A 87 -1.44 0.14 3.85
C ARG A 87 -2.57 0.26 2.84
N ALA A 88 -2.83 -0.76 2.04
CA ALA A 88 -3.90 -0.76 1.04
C ALA A 88 -5.30 -0.70 1.67
N HIS A 89 -5.55 -1.37 2.79
CA HIS A 89 -6.81 -1.20 3.56
C HIS A 89 -7.03 0.25 4.00
N TYR A 90 -5.98 0.90 4.50
CA TYR A 90 -6.03 2.32 4.84
C TYR A 90 -6.36 3.19 3.62
N MET A 91 -5.73 2.90 2.48
CA MET A 91 -6.02 3.59 1.22
C MET A 91 -7.45 3.37 0.74
N CYS A 92 -8.04 2.18 0.93
CA CYS A 92 -9.45 1.94 0.59
C CYS A 92 -10.39 2.84 1.39
N SER A 93 -10.14 3.03 2.69
CA SER A 93 -10.90 4.03 3.47
C SER A 93 -10.65 5.45 3.00
N ALA A 94 -9.40 5.83 2.75
CA ALA A 94 -9.06 7.16 2.26
C ALA A 94 -9.76 7.45 0.92
N LEU A 95 -9.80 6.47 0.01
CA LEU A 95 -10.52 6.55 -1.25
C LEU A 95 -12.01 6.84 -1.06
N ILE A 96 -12.67 6.14 -0.13
CA ILE A 96 -14.10 6.35 0.17
C ILE A 96 -14.32 7.77 0.72
N VAL A 97 -13.47 8.22 1.64
CA VAL A 97 -13.56 9.56 2.22
C VAL A 97 -13.34 10.64 1.16
N LEU A 98 -12.33 10.49 0.30
CA LEU A 98 -12.02 11.43 -0.77
C LEU A 98 -13.16 11.49 -1.79
N ARG A 99 -13.69 10.35 -2.25
CA ARG A 99 -14.84 10.31 -3.18
C ARG A 99 -16.11 10.94 -2.61
N ARG A 100 -16.32 10.87 -1.29
CA ARG A 100 -17.46 11.51 -0.63
C ARG A 100 -17.27 13.02 -0.48
N SER A 101 -16.04 13.46 -0.28
CA SER A 101 -15.70 14.86 0.02
C SER A 101 -15.49 15.70 -1.24
N LEU A 102 -14.99 15.08 -2.32
CA LEU A 102 -14.64 15.73 -3.56
C LEU A 102 -15.54 15.17 -4.69
N LYS A 103 -16.68 15.81 -4.95
CA LYS A 103 -17.71 15.28 -5.86
C LYS A 103 -17.37 15.40 -7.35
N ASP A 104 -16.58 16.40 -7.72
CA ASP A 104 -16.28 16.74 -9.12
C ASP A 104 -14.92 16.20 -9.59
N VAL A 105 -14.27 15.37 -8.77
CA VAL A 105 -12.97 14.76 -9.10
C VAL A 105 -13.06 13.25 -9.08
N GLN A 106 -12.28 12.61 -9.94
CA GLN A 106 -12.10 11.18 -9.92
C GLN A 106 -10.97 10.81 -8.99
N VAL A 107 -11.19 9.77 -8.19
CA VAL A 107 -10.15 9.17 -7.34
C VAL A 107 -10.08 7.68 -7.62
N SER A 108 -8.89 7.19 -7.94
CA SER A 108 -8.64 5.79 -8.29
C SER A 108 -7.26 5.33 -7.83
N PHE A 109 -7.10 4.02 -7.73
CA PHE A 109 -5.78 3.41 -7.55
C PHE A 109 -4.99 3.49 -8.86
N VAL A 110 -3.69 3.75 -8.74
CA VAL A 110 -2.72 3.63 -9.82
C VAL A 110 -1.50 2.88 -9.30
N GLN A 111 -0.73 2.23 -10.17
CA GLN A 111 0.51 1.57 -9.80
C GLN A 111 1.50 2.56 -9.17
N GLY A 112 2.38 2.03 -8.32
CA GLY A 112 3.50 2.76 -7.76
C GLY A 112 4.54 3.14 -8.81
N SER A 113 5.60 3.80 -8.37
CA SER A 113 6.73 4.16 -9.23
C SER A 113 7.30 2.95 -9.96
N GLY A 114 7.56 3.07 -11.27
CA GLY A 114 8.10 1.97 -12.07
C GLY A 114 7.11 0.84 -12.38
N GLY A 115 5.81 1.05 -12.19
CA GLY A 115 4.79 0.01 -12.41
C GLY A 115 4.60 -0.93 -11.22
N ASP A 116 4.99 -0.50 -10.02
CA ASP A 116 4.88 -1.32 -8.81
C ASP A 116 3.42 -1.60 -8.43
N GLU A 117 3.01 -2.86 -8.55
CA GLU A 117 1.65 -3.31 -8.20
C GLU A 117 1.44 -3.54 -6.70
N ILE A 118 2.53 -3.68 -5.93
CA ILE A 118 2.50 -3.96 -4.49
C ILE A 118 2.33 -2.67 -3.68
N PHE A 119 2.90 -1.57 -4.17
CA PHE A 119 2.80 -0.25 -3.54
C PHE A 119 2.03 0.74 -4.42
N PRO A 120 0.71 0.54 -4.61
CA PRO A 120 -0.13 1.45 -5.39
C PRO A 120 -0.23 2.83 -4.72
N ASN A 121 -0.68 3.82 -5.47
CA ASN A 121 -0.98 5.17 -5.00
C ASN A 121 -2.43 5.52 -5.31
N LEU A 122 -2.94 6.58 -4.68
CA LEU A 122 -4.20 7.18 -5.10
C LEU A 122 -3.92 8.35 -6.04
N ARG A 123 -4.56 8.33 -7.21
CA ARG A 123 -4.58 9.46 -8.13
C ARG A 123 -5.89 10.21 -7.96
N VAL A 124 -5.82 11.51 -7.72
CA VAL A 124 -6.95 12.44 -7.77
C VAL A 124 -6.78 13.29 -9.02
N PHE A 125 -7.77 13.32 -9.88
CA PHE A 125 -7.76 14.14 -11.09
C PHE A 125 -9.16 14.58 -11.43
N ASP A 126 -9.30 15.76 -12.04
CA ASP A 126 -10.52 16.14 -12.73
C ASP A 126 -10.33 15.95 -14.24
N ASN A 127 -11.42 15.83 -15.00
CA ASN A 127 -11.35 15.60 -16.46
C ASN A 127 -11.03 16.88 -17.26
N THR A 128 -10.91 18.01 -16.58
CA THR A 128 -10.84 19.35 -17.20
C THR A 128 -9.47 19.99 -17.09
N SER A 129 -8.69 19.54 -16.12
CA SER A 129 -7.37 20.04 -15.78
C SER A 129 -6.31 19.18 -16.44
N SER A 130 -5.21 19.83 -16.71
CA SER A 130 -4.00 19.20 -17.18
C SER A 130 -3.14 18.66 -16.03
N GLY A 131 -3.57 18.83 -14.78
CA GLY A 131 -2.84 18.41 -13.58
C GLY A 131 -3.46 17.18 -12.91
N ASN A 132 -2.72 16.54 -12.01
CA ASN A 132 -3.30 15.57 -11.08
C ASN A 132 -2.54 15.54 -9.76
N ILE A 133 -3.18 15.02 -8.73
CA ILE A 133 -2.56 14.78 -7.42
C ILE A 133 -2.27 13.29 -7.30
N LEU A 134 -1.05 12.96 -6.91
CA LEU A 134 -0.64 11.60 -6.58
C LEU A 134 -0.39 11.53 -5.07
N ILE A 135 -1.24 10.79 -4.37
CA ILE A 135 -1.17 10.59 -2.93
C ILE A 135 -0.46 9.26 -2.65
N HIS A 136 0.72 9.37 -2.04
CA HIS A 136 1.54 8.29 -1.53
C HIS A 136 1.17 8.04 -0.07
N PHE A 137 1.22 6.78 0.34
CA PHE A 137 1.02 6.39 1.73
C PHE A 137 2.26 5.65 2.22
N GLY A 138 2.64 5.86 3.47
CA GLY A 138 3.74 5.13 4.07
C GLY A 138 3.65 5.07 5.59
N ALA A 139 4.35 4.12 6.21
CA ALA A 139 4.59 4.14 7.65
C ALA A 139 5.82 4.99 7.96
N ALA A 140 5.91 5.49 9.19
CA ALA A 140 7.17 6.06 9.69
C ALA A 140 8.27 4.98 9.68
N GLU A 141 9.53 5.39 9.46
CA GLU A 141 10.66 4.45 9.37
C GLU A 141 10.80 3.56 10.61
N SER A 142 10.51 4.12 11.79
CA SER A 142 10.57 3.44 13.08
C SER A 142 9.44 2.43 13.33
N ALA A 143 8.38 2.44 12.52
CA ALA A 143 7.14 1.71 12.80
C ALA A 143 7.25 0.20 12.53
N LEU A 144 8.06 -0.19 11.54
CA LEU A 144 8.06 -1.55 11.01
C LEU A 144 9.25 -2.37 11.51
N ALA A 145 10.46 -1.91 11.24
CA ALA A 145 11.69 -2.62 11.57
C ALA A 145 12.90 -1.68 11.49
N LYS A 146 14.04 -2.14 12.00
CA LYS A 146 15.33 -1.48 11.75
C LYS A 146 15.63 -1.46 10.25
N THR A 147 16.19 -0.36 9.75
CA THR A 147 16.54 -0.13 8.33
C THR A 147 17.37 -1.27 7.73
N SER A 148 18.25 -1.88 8.53
CA SER A 148 19.06 -3.04 8.12
C SER A 148 18.23 -4.23 7.64
N ARG A 149 16.97 -4.38 8.05
CA ARG A 149 16.06 -5.43 7.55
C ARG A 149 15.62 -5.23 6.11
N PHE A 150 15.76 -4.02 5.56
CA PHE A 150 15.39 -3.68 4.19
C PHE A 150 16.61 -3.66 3.25
N ALA A 151 17.77 -4.14 3.70
CA ALA A 151 18.91 -4.32 2.83
C ALA A 151 18.57 -5.28 1.66
N PRO A 152 19.02 -5.02 0.42
CA PRO A 152 18.66 -5.83 -0.75
C PRO A 152 18.97 -7.33 -0.62
N ASN A 153 19.97 -7.70 0.17
CA ASN A 153 20.38 -9.08 0.42
C ASN A 153 19.54 -9.80 1.49
N ILE A 154 18.56 -9.14 2.12
CA ILE A 154 17.72 -9.72 3.17
C ILE A 154 16.31 -9.97 2.64
N SER A 155 15.92 -11.24 2.56
CA SER A 155 14.57 -11.61 2.16
C SER A 155 13.53 -11.36 3.27
N ASN A 156 12.54 -10.54 2.94
CA ASN A 156 11.35 -10.28 3.75
C ASN A 156 10.11 -11.04 3.26
N LEU A 157 10.25 -11.86 2.22
CA LEU A 157 9.22 -12.80 1.77
C LEU A 157 9.62 -14.22 2.16
N ARG A 158 8.64 -15.04 2.56
CA ARG A 158 8.82 -16.46 2.85
C ARG A 158 8.25 -17.25 1.70
N ALA A 159 8.99 -18.25 1.23
CA ALA A 159 8.59 -19.11 0.10
C ALA A 159 7.19 -19.70 0.30
N SER A 160 6.85 -20.15 1.51
CA SER A 160 5.52 -20.68 1.86
C SER A 160 4.35 -19.71 1.64
N THR A 161 4.63 -18.40 1.58
CA THR A 161 3.64 -17.35 1.35
C THR A 161 3.40 -17.09 -0.13
N ILE A 162 4.46 -17.12 -0.95
CA ILE A 162 4.42 -16.76 -2.37
C ILE A 162 4.39 -17.97 -3.33
N CYS A 163 4.75 -19.16 -2.84
CA CYS A 163 4.74 -20.41 -3.61
C CYS A 163 3.98 -21.49 -2.82
N PRO A 164 2.65 -21.59 -2.97
CA PRO A 164 1.85 -22.60 -2.28
C PRO A 164 2.22 -24.05 -2.66
N ASP A 165 2.69 -24.27 -3.89
CA ASP A 165 2.71 -25.60 -4.52
C ASP A 165 4.09 -26.25 -4.66
N ILE A 166 5.13 -25.78 -3.96
CA ILE A 166 6.43 -26.47 -4.00
C ILE A 166 6.43 -27.60 -2.96
N THR A 167 5.84 -28.73 -3.35
CA THR A 167 6.13 -30.03 -2.73
C THR A 167 7.12 -30.75 -3.62
N VAL A 168 8.39 -30.81 -3.22
CA VAL A 168 9.37 -31.71 -3.85
C VAL A 168 9.81 -32.72 -2.79
N ASN A 169 9.21 -33.92 -2.84
CA ASN A 169 9.66 -35.15 -2.18
C ASN A 169 10.31 -34.99 -0.79
N GLY A 170 9.66 -34.27 0.13
CA GLY A 170 10.10 -34.17 1.52
C GLY A 170 11.48 -33.54 1.78
N LYS A 171 12.10 -32.89 0.78
CA LYS A 171 13.37 -32.16 0.95
C LYS A 171 13.33 -30.83 0.21
N SER A 172 13.49 -29.73 0.95
CA SER A 172 13.55 -28.37 0.40
C SER A 172 14.86 -28.16 -0.37
N THR A 173 14.75 -27.94 -1.69
CA THR A 173 15.86 -27.51 -2.52
C THR A 173 15.50 -26.16 -3.15
N TYR A 174 16.30 -25.13 -2.90
CA TYR A 174 16.16 -23.83 -3.53
C TYR A 174 17.03 -23.82 -4.79
N GLN A 175 16.47 -23.47 -5.95
CA GLN A 175 17.26 -22.91 -7.04
C GLN A 175 17.16 -21.39 -6.95
N ILE A 176 18.28 -20.76 -6.63
CA ILE A 176 18.48 -19.33 -6.79
C ILE A 176 18.68 -19.12 -8.29
N ILE A 177 17.75 -18.43 -8.96
CA ILE A 177 18.01 -17.92 -10.30
C ILE A 177 18.92 -16.71 -10.11
N SER A 178 20.19 -16.87 -10.50
CA SER A 178 21.21 -15.84 -10.61
C SER A 178 20.94 -14.91 -11.78
#